data_AF-A0A0J7XN84-F1
#
_entry.id   AF-A0A0J7XN84-F1
#
_cell.length_a   1.000
_cell.length_b   1.000
_cell.length_c   1.000
_cell.angle_alpha   90.00
_cell.angle_beta   90.00
_cell.angle_gamma   90.00
#
_symmetry.space_group_name_H-M   'P 1'
#
loop_
_entity.id
_entity.type
_entity.pdbx_description
1 polymer ?
#
loop_
_entity_poly.entity_id
_entity_poly.type
_entity_poly.pdbx_seq_one_letter_code
_entity_poly.pdbx_strand_id
1 'polypeptide(L)' 'MTIIATIMNSATGQAIQKMSFGRMPKPWATFHLETGERVTADRIHVGKPAPGKFVAPVEIWVTPKG' A
#
# COMPACT_ATOMS: atom_id res chain seq x y z
N MET A 1 -14.81 -6.92 3.66
CA MET A 1 -13.90 -7.20 2.54
C MET A 1 -12.51 -6.81 2.97
N THR A 2 -11.52 -7.67 2.74
CA THR A 2 -10.11 -7.38 3.09
C THR A 2 -9.38 -6.93 1.83
N ILE A 3 -8.71 -5.78 1.89
CA ILE A 3 -7.89 -5.26 0.79
C ILE A 3 -6.44 -5.62 1.10
N ILE A 4 -5.83 -6.42 0.23
CA ILE A 4 -4.41 -6.73 0.31
C ILE A 4 -3.69 -5.71 -0.57
N ALA A 5 -2.88 -4.86 0.06
CA ALA A 5 -2.11 -3.84 -0.63
C ALA A 5 -0.61 -4.11 -0.49
N THR A 6 0.13 -3.87 -1.58
CA THR A 6 1.59 -3.85 -1.57
C THR A 6 2.05 -2.46 -1.15
N ILE A 7 2.82 -2.36 -0.08
CA ILE A 7 3.45 -1.11 0.34
C ILE A 7 4.71 -0.93 -0.50
N MET A 8 4.80 0.21 -1.19
CA MET A 8 5.88 0.57 -2.10
C MET A 8 6.67 1.74 -1.51
N ASN A 9 7.98 1.70 -1.62
CA ASN A 9 8.85 2.82 -1.28
C ASN A 9 8.86 3.81 -2.46
N SER A 10 8.43 5.05 -2.20
CA SER A 10 8.39 6.15 -3.18
C SER A 10 9.78 6.57 -3.67
N ALA A 11 10.80 6.47 -2.82
CA ALA A 11 12.16 6.87 -3.12
C ALA A 11 12.91 5.81 -3.95
N THR A 12 12.71 4.52 -3.67
CA THR A 12 13.43 3.43 -4.35
C THR A 12 12.64 2.74 -5.45
N GLY A 13 11.31 2.90 -5.49
CA GLY A 13 10.46 2.17 -6.43
C GLY A 13 10.22 0.70 -6.05
N GLN A 14 10.73 0.24 -4.90
CA GLN A 14 10.69 -1.17 -4.51
C GLN A 14 9.55 -1.46 -3.54
N ALA A 15 9.04 -2.69 -3.60
CA ALA A 15 8.07 -3.19 -2.63
C ALA A 15 8.74 -3.41 -1.27
N ILE A 16 8.14 -2.85 -0.23
CA ILE A 16 8.58 -3.01 1.17
C ILE A 16 7.95 -4.27 1.76
N GLN A 17 6.62 -4.36 1.72
CA GLN A 17 5.85 -5.46 2.30
C GLN A 17 4.42 -5.50 1.73
N LYS A 18 3.63 -6.50 2.12
CA LYS A 18 2.18 -6.53 1.85
C LYS A 18 1.41 -6.38 3.15
N MET A 19 0.35 -5.58 3.15
CA MET A 19 -0.50 -5.39 4.31
C MET A 19 -1.97 -5.57 3.95
N SER A 20 -2.73 -6.07 4.92
CA SER A 20 -4.18 -6.22 4.81
C SER A 20 -4.88 -5.06 5.49
N PHE A 21 -5.78 -4.40 4.77
CA PHE A 21 -6.61 -3.31 5.28
C PHE A 21 -8.08 -3.73 5.30
N GLY A 22 -8.80 -3.41 6.37
CA GLY A 22 -10.24 -3.66 6.46
C GLY A 22 -11.09 -2.76 5.57
N ARG A 23 -10.51 -1.66 5.06
CA ARG A 23 -11.13 -0.69 4.13
C ARG A 23 -10.05 -0.06 3.25
N MET A 24 -10.44 0.57 2.15
CA MET A 24 -9.49 1.28 1.29
C MET A 24 -8.83 2.41 2.10
N PRO A 25 -7.51 2.43 2.23
CA PRO A 25 -6.83 3.54 2.88
C PRO A 25 -7.05 4.81 2.05
N LYS A 26 -7.04 5.96 2.73
CA LYS A 26 -7.06 7.26 2.05
C LYS A 26 -5.62 7.68 1.75
N PRO A 27 -5.39 8.48 0.70
CA PRO A 27 -4.15 9.23 0.58
C PRO A 27 -3.89 10.01 1.89
N TRP A 28 -2.62 10.13 2.26
CA TRP A 28 -2.15 10.75 3.51
C TRP A 28 -2.57 10.04 4.80
N ALA A 29 -3.11 8.82 4.72
CA ALA A 29 -3.31 7.99 5.89
C ALA A 29 -1.96 7.58 6.48
N THR A 30 -1.82 7.70 7.80
CA THR A 30 -0.66 7.23 8.54
C THR A 30 -0.91 5.83 9.10
N PHE A 31 0.06 4.94 8.95
CA PHE A 31 0.03 3.60 9.52
C PHE A 31 1.44 3.14 9.89
N HIS A 32 1.53 2.06 10.66
CA HIS A 32 2.80 1.46 11.01
C HIS A 32 3.12 0.31 10.05
N LEU A 33 4.37 0.29 9.57
CA LEU A 33 4.95 -0.86 8.89
C LEU A 33 5.15 -2.02 9.86
N GLU A 34 5.42 -3.23 9.34
CA GLU A 34 5.79 -4.39 10.16
C GLU A 34 7.08 -4.16 10.96
N THR A 35 7.94 -3.27 10.47
CA THR A 35 9.14 -2.81 11.17
C THR A 35 8.84 -1.93 12.40
N GLY A 36 7.58 -1.51 12.59
CA GLY A 36 7.16 -0.55 13.61
C GLY A 36 7.27 0.91 13.16
N GLU A 37 7.89 1.17 12.00
CA GLU A 37 8.07 2.52 11.47
C GLU A 37 6.72 3.15 11.11
N ARG A 38 6.50 4.39 11.54
CA ARG A 38 5.29 5.15 11.22
C ARG A 38 5.46 5.86 9.88
N VAL A 39 4.71 5.43 8.88
CA VAL A 39 4.74 5.98 7.53
C VAL A 39 3.41 6.64 7.16
N THR A 40 3.46 7.56 6.20
CA THR A 40 2.27 8.20 5.63
C THR A 40 2.16 7.80 4.16
N ALA A 41 0.96 7.43 3.73
CA ALA A 41 0.65 7.15 2.32
C ALA A 41 0.76 8.43 1.50
N ASP A 42 1.70 8.50 0.56
CA ASP A 42 1.83 9.61 -0.37
C ASP A 42 0.81 9.51 -1.50
N ARG A 43 0.69 8.30 -2.06
CA ARG A 43 -0.26 8.00 -3.14
C ARG A 43 -0.76 6.56 -3.02
N ILE A 44 -1.95 6.33 -3.54
CA ILE A 44 -2.56 5.01 -3.64
C ILE A 44 -2.87 4.76 -5.10
N HIS A 45 -2.30 3.69 -5.65
CA HIS A 45 -2.58 3.24 -7.00
C HIS A 45 -3.43 1.97 -6.92
N VAL A 46 -4.59 1.99 -7.57
CA VAL A 46 -5.46 0.82 -7.70
C VAL A 46 -5.38 0.37 -9.16
N GLY A 47 -4.71 -0.75 -9.38
CA GLY A 47 -4.51 -1.28 -10.72
C GLY A 47 -5.77 -1.99 -11.24
N LYS A 48 -5.75 -2.28 -12.55
CA LYS A 48 -6.80 -3.08 -13.17
C LYS A 48 -6.63 -4.55 -12.75
N PRO A 49 -7.70 -5.24 -12.32
CA PRO A 49 -7.64 -6.68 -12.09
C PRO A 49 -7.20 -7.41 -13.36
N ALA A 50 -6.35 -8.43 -13.22
CA ALA A 50 -6.02 -9.31 -14.32
C ALA A 50 -7.30 -10.01 -14.84
N PRO A 51 -7.40 -10.32 -16.15
CA PRO A 51 -8.52 -11.09 -16.67
C PRO A 51 -8.77 -12.37 -15.85
N GLY A 52 -10.02 -12.60 -15.43
CA GLY A 52 -10.39 -13.73 -14.57
C GLY A 52 -10.12 -13.54 -13.07
N LYS A 53 -9.57 -12.40 -12.63
CA LYS A 53 -9.45 -12.04 -11.20
C LYS A 53 -10.41 -10.91 -10.84
N PHE A 54 -11.08 -11.06 -9.69
CA PHE A 54 -11.99 -10.03 -9.15
C PHE A 54 -11.30 -9.03 -8.21
N VAL A 55 -10.10 -9.36 -7.72
CA VAL A 55 -9.37 -8.50 -6.77
C VAL A 55 -8.43 -7.57 -7.54
N ALA A 56 -8.65 -6.27 -7.40
CA ALA A 56 -7.75 -5.25 -7.93
C ALA A 56 -6.45 -5.23 -7.11
N PRO A 57 -5.27 -5.20 -7.75
CA PRO A 57 -4.02 -4.95 -7.03
C PRO A 57 -4.03 -3.52 -6.49
N VAL A 58 -3.68 -3.35 -5.22
CA VAL A 58 -3.55 -2.04 -4.58
C VAL A 58 -2.09 -1.84 -4.21
N GLU A 59 -1.54 -0.70 -4.60
CA GLU A 59 -0.19 -0.27 -4.26
C GLU A 59 -0.26 1.02 -3.46
N ILE A 60 0.28 1.00 -2.24
CA ILE A 60 0.33 2.16 -1.36
C ILE A 60 1.77 2.62 -1.34
N TRP A 61 2.02 3.80 -1.87
CA TRP A 61 3.35 4.37 -1.91
C TRP A 61 3.57 5.24 -0.69
N VAL A 62 4.67 5.00 -0.02
CA VAL A 62 5.08 5.69 1.20
C VAL A 62 6.52 6.16 1.07
N THR A 63 6.84 7.24 1.76
CA THR A 63 8.20 7.71 1.96
C THR A 63 8.62 7.37 3.39
N PRO A 64 9.42 6.30 3.61
CA PRO A 64 9.94 5.98 4.92
C PRO A 64 10.80 7.14 5.45
N LYS A 65 10.68 7.44 6.74
CA LYS A 65 11.60 8.33 7.44
C LYS A 65 12.77 7.46 7.86
N GLY A 66 13.73 7.31 6.95
CA GLY A 66 14.98 6.59 7.20
C GLY A 66 15.70 7.05 8.47
#